data_AF-Q83WQ3-F1
#
_entry.id   AF-Q83WQ3-F1
#
_cell.length_a   1.000
_cell.length_b   1.000
_cell.length_c   1.000
_cell.angle_alpha   90.00
_cell.angle_beta   90.00
_cell.angle_gamma   90.00
#
_symmetry.space_group_name_H-M   'P 1'
#
loop_
_entity.id
_entity.type
_entity.pdbx_description
1 polymer ?
#
loop_
_entity_poly.entity_id
_entity_poly.type
_entity_poly.pdbx_seq_one_letter_code
_entity_poly.pdbx_strand_id
1 'polypeptide(L)'
;SAVNVKVDMKGNETAEQAAAKIAAAVNDANVGIGAFSDGDTISYVSKAGKDGSGAITSAVSGVVIADTGSTGVGTAAGVAPSATAFAKTNDTVAKIDISTAKGAQSAVLVIDEAIKQIDAQRADL
;
A
#
# COMPACT_ATOMS: atom_id res chain seq x y z
N SER A 1 5.56 15.07 2.41
CA SER A 1 6.82 14.82 3.13
C SER A 1 7.15 13.34 3.08
N ALA A 2 8.43 12.97 3.00
CA ALA A 2 8.84 11.57 3.05
C ALA A 2 8.82 11.05 4.50
N VAL A 3 8.50 9.78 4.67
CA VAL A 3 8.60 9.07 5.96
C VAL A 3 9.68 8.01 5.80
N ASN A 4 10.66 8.02 6.69
CA ASN A 4 11.80 7.12 6.63
C ASN A 4 11.62 6.02 7.67
N VAL A 5 11.60 4.78 7.20
CA VAL A 5 11.60 3.58 8.05
C VAL A 5 12.89 2.80 7.83
N LYS A 6 13.31 2.06 8.85
CA LYS A 6 14.51 1.22 8.80
C LYS A 6 14.16 -0.21 9.17
N VAL A 7 14.86 -1.14 8.52
CA VAL A 7 14.77 -2.57 8.79
C VAL A 7 16.19 -3.10 8.93
N ASP A 8 16.48 -3.71 10.07
CA ASP A 8 17.74 -4.40 10.27
C ASP A 8 17.61 -5.85 9.81
N MET A 9 18.46 -6.21 8.85
CA MET A 9 18.61 -7.58 8.36
C MET A 9 19.72 -8.27 9.17
N LYS A 10 19.50 -9.51 9.56
CA LYS A 10 20.47 -10.35 10.27
C LYS A 10 21.54 -10.90 9.32
N GLY A 11 21.26 -10.93 8.02
CA GLY A 11 22.16 -11.42 6.97
C GLY A 11 22.00 -12.92 6.66
N ASN A 12 20.99 -13.57 7.24
CA ASN A 12 20.66 -14.96 6.99
C ASN A 12 19.18 -15.17 6.61
N GLU A 13 18.45 -14.07 6.39
CA GLU A 13 17.08 -14.11 5.91
C GLU A 13 17.00 -14.73 4.52
N THR A 14 15.97 -15.53 4.29
CA THR A 14 15.54 -15.85 2.92
C THR A 14 14.91 -14.61 2.27
N ALA A 15 14.72 -14.63 0.96
CA ALA A 15 14.08 -13.53 0.25
C ALA A 15 12.66 -13.24 0.78
N GLU A 16 11.91 -14.29 1.13
CA GLU A 16 10.56 -14.18 1.70
C GLU A 16 10.58 -13.56 3.10
N GLN A 17 11.56 -13.93 3.92
CA GLN A 17 11.72 -13.35 5.25
C GLN A 17 12.10 -11.87 5.17
N ALA A 18 12.97 -11.50 4.23
CA ALA A 18 13.32 -10.11 3.97
C ALA A 18 12.10 -9.32 3.48
N ALA A 19 11.32 -9.85 2.53
CA ALA A 19 10.10 -9.24 2.03
C ALA A 19 9.05 -9.02 3.14
N ALA A 20 8.84 -10.01 4.00
CA ALA A 20 7.93 -9.90 5.14
C ALA A 20 8.36 -8.81 6.13
N LYS A 21 9.66 -8.71 6.44
CA LYS A 21 10.19 -7.65 7.29
C LYS A 21 10.02 -6.25 6.70
N ILE A 22 10.28 -6.10 5.40
CA ILE A 22 10.08 -4.83 4.69
C ILE A 22 8.59 -4.46 4.72
N ALA A 23 7.70 -5.39 4.41
CA ALA A 23 6.26 -5.16 4.43
C ALA A 23 5.77 -4.74 5.83
N ALA A 24 6.24 -5.41 6.88
CA ALA A 24 5.93 -5.05 8.27
C ALA A 24 6.37 -3.63 8.60
N ALA A 25 7.60 -3.23 8.25
CA ALA A 25 8.09 -1.89 8.54
C ALA A 25 7.31 -0.79 7.79
N VAL A 26 6.85 -1.06 6.56
CA VAL A 26 5.96 -0.15 5.83
C VAL A 26 4.60 -0.02 6.54
N ASN A 27 4.04 -1.13 7.01
CA ASN A 27 2.75 -1.14 7.73
C ASN A 27 2.86 -0.43 9.09
N ASP A 28 3.94 -0.65 9.84
CA ASP A 28 4.17 -0.04 11.15
C ASP A 28 4.33 1.49 11.07
N ALA A 29 4.76 2.01 9.91
CA ALA A 29 4.81 3.44 9.65
C ALA A 29 3.43 4.12 9.71
N ASN A 30 2.35 3.35 9.50
CA ASN A 30 0.96 3.82 9.55
C ASN A 30 0.69 5.06 8.67
N VAL A 31 1.33 5.15 7.50
CA VAL A 31 1.26 6.32 6.60
C VAL A 31 0.14 6.24 5.54
N GLY A 32 -0.82 5.33 5.70
CA GLY A 32 -1.95 5.17 4.76
C GLY A 32 -1.63 4.33 3.51
N ILE A 33 -0.64 3.44 3.63
CA ILE A 33 -0.34 2.37 2.67
C ILE A 33 -0.22 1.07 3.45
N GLY A 34 -0.78 -0.01 2.90
CA GLY A 34 -0.52 -1.38 3.33
C GLY A 34 0.45 -2.05 2.36
N ALA A 35 1.36 -2.85 2.91
CA ALA A 35 2.30 -3.70 2.19
C ALA A 35 2.01 -5.17 2.53
N PHE A 36 1.99 -6.01 1.50
CA PHE A 36 1.61 -7.42 1.57
C PHE A 36 2.64 -8.25 0.84
N SER A 37 3.38 -9.07 1.57
CA SER A 37 4.33 -10.01 1.00
C SER A 37 3.61 -11.23 0.43
N ASP A 38 3.99 -11.66 -0.77
CA ASP A 38 3.62 -12.94 -1.38
C ASP A 38 4.89 -13.59 -1.93
N GLY A 39 5.42 -14.56 -1.19
CA GLY A 39 6.79 -15.04 -1.39
C GLY A 39 7.81 -13.92 -1.17
N ASP A 40 8.68 -13.72 -2.15
CA ASP A 40 9.73 -12.68 -2.18
C ASP A 40 9.23 -11.34 -2.74
N THR A 41 7.99 -11.29 -3.22
CA THR A 41 7.39 -10.08 -3.80
C THR A 41 6.57 -9.31 -2.76
N ILE A 42 6.46 -7.99 -2.95
CA ILE A 42 5.62 -7.12 -2.10
C ILE A 42 4.61 -6.40 -2.99
N SER A 43 3.34 -6.57 -2.66
CA SER A 43 2.22 -5.79 -3.19
C SER A 43 1.86 -4.65 -2.24
N TYR A 44 1.36 -3.55 -2.77
CA TYR A 44 0.92 -2.41 -1.97
C TYR A 44 -0.55 -2.04 -2.24
N VAL A 45 -1.23 -1.56 -1.21
CA VAL A 45 -2.57 -0.96 -1.29
C VAL A 45 -2.53 0.39 -0.60
N SER A 46 -2.83 1.47 -1.32
CA SER A 46 -2.87 2.82 -0.75
C SER A 46 -4.28 3.39 -0.88
N LYS A 47 -4.70 4.15 0.13
CA LYS A 47 -5.95 4.92 0.05
C LYS A 47 -5.88 5.95 -1.08
N ALA A 48 -7.03 6.33 -1.61
CA ALA A 48 -7.12 7.43 -2.57
C ALA A 48 -6.64 8.75 -1.93
N GLY A 49 -5.87 9.52 -2.70
CA GLY A 49 -5.47 10.89 -2.44
C GLY A 49 -5.94 11.82 -3.56
N LYS A 50 -5.52 13.08 -3.50
CA LYS A 50 -5.71 14.05 -4.58
C LYS A 50 -4.38 14.73 -4.89
N ASP A 51 -4.12 14.98 -6.16
CA ASP A 51 -2.97 15.78 -6.58
C ASP A 51 -3.25 17.28 -6.42
N GLY A 52 -2.28 18.13 -6.80
CA GLY A 52 -2.42 19.58 -6.75
C GLY A 52 -3.50 20.15 -7.67
N SER A 53 -3.98 19.38 -8.65
CA SER A 53 -5.10 19.72 -9.54
C SER A 53 -6.45 19.21 -9.01
N GLY A 54 -6.46 18.48 -7.90
CA GLY A 54 -7.65 17.85 -7.33
C GLY A 54 -8.04 16.52 -7.98
N ALA A 55 -7.24 15.99 -8.92
CA ALA A 55 -7.49 14.71 -9.56
C ALA A 55 -7.20 13.56 -8.56
N ILE A 56 -8.02 12.51 -8.60
CA ILE A 56 -7.84 11.35 -7.72
C ILE A 56 -6.55 10.60 -8.10
N THR A 57 -5.67 10.44 -7.11
CA THR A 57 -4.41 9.69 -7.18
C THR A 57 -4.29 8.79 -5.94
N SER A 58 -3.12 8.22 -5.65
CA SER A 58 -2.82 7.54 -4.39
C SER A 58 -2.33 8.52 -3.35
N ALA A 59 -2.69 8.29 -2.08
CA ALA A 59 -2.22 9.12 -0.97
C ALA A 59 -0.70 8.97 -0.73
N VAL A 60 -0.13 7.82 -1.11
CA VAL A 60 1.32 7.59 -1.14
C VAL A 60 1.76 7.52 -2.59
N SER A 61 2.80 8.27 -2.94
CA SER A 61 3.27 8.41 -4.34
C SER A 61 4.40 7.46 -4.72
N GLY A 62 4.91 6.66 -3.78
CA GLY A 62 5.95 5.65 -4.03
C GLY A 62 6.52 5.07 -2.73
N VAL A 63 7.29 4.00 -2.86
CA VAL A 63 8.04 3.35 -1.77
C VAL A 63 9.46 3.14 -2.24
N VAL A 64 10.41 3.91 -1.70
CA VAL A 64 11.81 3.81 -2.09
C VAL A 64 12.55 2.96 -1.08
N ILE A 65 13.18 1.88 -1.56
CA ILE A 65 14.01 1.00 -0.75
C ILE A 65 15.47 1.29 -1.09
N ALA A 66 16.30 1.44 -0.04
CA ALA A 66 17.74 1.56 -0.18
C ALA A 66 18.41 0.48 0.68
N ASP A 67 19.21 -0.39 0.05
CA ASP A 67 20.00 -1.41 0.74
C ASP A 67 21.33 -0.81 1.23
N THR A 68 21.25 0.09 2.22
CA THR A 68 22.43 0.83 2.71
C THR A 68 23.49 -0.06 3.37
N GLY A 69 23.10 -1.25 3.83
CA GLY A 69 23.98 -2.21 4.47
C GLY A 69 24.59 -3.24 3.53
N SER A 70 24.27 -3.22 2.22
CA SER A 70 24.61 -4.28 1.27
C SER A 70 24.19 -5.67 1.78
N THR A 71 22.98 -5.74 2.31
CA THR A 71 22.40 -6.96 2.92
C THR A 71 22.11 -8.05 1.89
N GLY A 72 22.09 -7.71 0.60
CA GLY A 72 21.78 -8.63 -0.50
C GLY A 72 20.29 -8.71 -0.81
N VAL A 73 19.45 -8.00 -0.04
CA VAL A 73 17.99 -7.90 -0.28
C VAL A 73 17.69 -7.02 -1.50
N GLY A 74 18.58 -6.07 -1.81
CA GLY A 74 18.42 -5.19 -2.97
C GLY A 74 17.25 -4.20 -2.81
N THR A 75 16.77 -3.67 -3.94
CA THR A 75 15.79 -2.57 -3.97
C THR A 75 14.57 -2.85 -4.85
N ALA A 76 14.45 -4.07 -5.38
CA ALA A 76 13.47 -4.43 -6.41
C ALA A 76 12.00 -4.35 -5.94
N ALA A 77 11.74 -4.52 -4.64
CA ALA A 77 10.40 -4.34 -4.07
C ALA A 77 9.96 -2.87 -3.99
N GLY A 78 10.85 -1.92 -4.29
CA GLY A 78 10.52 -0.50 -4.30
C GLY A 78 9.65 -0.11 -5.49
N VAL A 79 8.80 0.89 -5.28
CA VAL A 79 7.99 1.54 -6.31
C VAL A 79 8.48 2.98 -6.46
N ALA A 80 8.99 3.31 -7.65
CA ALA A 80 9.53 4.64 -7.94
C ALA A 80 8.45 5.73 -7.75
N PRO A 81 8.79 6.89 -7.15
CA PRO A 81 7.83 7.95 -6.92
C PRO A 81 7.23 8.52 -8.21
N SER A 82 5.90 8.51 -8.33
CA SER A 82 5.17 9.23 -9.38
C SER A 82 3.68 9.39 -9.01
N ALA A 83 2.97 10.30 -9.69
CA ALA A 83 1.52 10.47 -9.51
C ALA A 83 0.69 9.25 -9.92
N THR A 84 1.29 8.31 -10.65
CA THR A 84 0.68 7.07 -11.16
C THR A 84 1.43 5.83 -10.69
N ALA A 85 2.22 5.95 -9.61
CA ALA A 85 3.08 4.87 -9.12
C ALA A 85 2.27 3.64 -8.71
N PHE A 86 1.06 3.84 -8.21
CA PHE A 86 0.09 2.80 -7.95
C PHE A 86 -1.06 2.94 -8.94
N ALA A 87 -1.38 1.84 -9.63
CA ALA A 87 -2.51 1.81 -10.54
C ALA A 87 -3.82 2.06 -9.77
N LYS A 88 -4.69 2.90 -10.35
CA LYS A 88 -6.01 3.13 -9.79
C LYS A 88 -6.87 1.89 -10.00
N THR A 89 -7.24 1.24 -8.90
CA THR A 89 -8.25 0.17 -8.91
C THR A 89 -9.59 0.75 -8.46
N ASN A 90 -10.67 0.36 -9.15
CA ASN A 90 -12.03 0.67 -8.74
C ASN A 90 -12.82 -0.64 -8.72
N ASP A 91 -13.07 -1.13 -7.51
CA ASP A 91 -13.88 -2.32 -7.28
C ASP A 91 -15.25 -1.94 -6.74
N THR A 92 -16.24 -2.73 -7.11
CA THR A 92 -17.60 -2.66 -6.56
C THR A 92 -17.68 -3.48 -5.28
N VAL A 93 -18.64 -3.16 -4.40
CA VAL A 93 -18.94 -3.97 -3.20
C VAL A 93 -19.13 -5.47 -3.55
N ALA A 94 -19.74 -5.77 -4.69
CA ALA A 94 -19.95 -7.14 -5.16
C ALA A 94 -18.66 -7.94 -5.48
N LYS A 95 -17.53 -7.26 -5.66
CA LYS A 95 -16.22 -7.86 -5.96
C LYS A 95 -15.33 -7.99 -4.71
N ILE A 96 -15.83 -7.61 -3.54
CA ILE A 96 -15.07 -7.71 -2.30
C ILE A 96 -14.74 -9.18 -2.01
N ASP A 97 -13.46 -9.44 -1.80
CA ASP A 97 -12.95 -10.71 -1.31
C ASP A 97 -12.06 -10.44 -0.09
N ILE A 98 -12.42 -11.05 1.05
CA ILE A 98 -11.71 -10.90 2.33
C ILE A 98 -10.94 -12.16 2.73
N SER A 99 -10.80 -13.12 1.83
CA SER A 99 -10.07 -14.37 2.08
C SER A 99 -8.58 -14.16 2.36
N THR A 100 -8.04 -12.98 2.04
CA THR A 100 -6.65 -12.57 2.29
C THR A 100 -6.61 -11.23 3.02
N ALA A 101 -5.50 -10.96 3.73
CA ALA A 101 -5.30 -9.67 4.39
C ALA A 101 -5.30 -8.48 3.40
N LYS A 102 -4.71 -8.67 2.21
CA LYS A 102 -4.71 -7.66 1.12
C LYS A 102 -6.13 -7.37 0.65
N GLY A 103 -6.92 -8.43 0.45
CA GLY A 103 -8.33 -8.33 0.08
C GLY A 103 -9.15 -7.62 1.15
N ALA A 104 -8.95 -7.98 2.42
CA ALA A 104 -9.62 -7.35 3.55
C ALA A 104 -9.31 -5.84 3.66
N GLN A 105 -8.05 -5.42 3.50
CA GLN A 105 -7.73 -3.98 3.54
C GLN A 105 -8.34 -3.23 2.34
N SER A 106 -8.28 -3.83 1.15
CA SER A 106 -8.90 -3.25 -0.05
C SER A 106 -10.42 -3.12 0.12
N ALA A 107 -11.06 -4.11 0.74
CA ALA A 107 -12.48 -4.12 1.02
C ALA A 107 -12.92 -2.96 1.92
N VAL A 108 -12.16 -2.63 2.97
CA VAL A 108 -12.44 -1.48 3.83
C VAL A 108 -12.49 -0.19 3.02
N LEU A 109 -11.53 0.01 2.11
CA LEU A 109 -11.49 1.21 1.26
C LEU A 109 -12.69 1.30 0.30
N VAL A 110 -13.12 0.16 -0.25
CA VAL A 110 -14.32 0.10 -1.10
C VAL A 110 -15.59 0.39 -0.30
N ILE A 111 -15.72 -0.16 0.90
CA ILE A 111 -16.88 0.03 1.78
C ILE A 111 -17.00 1.49 2.24
N ASP A 112 -15.89 2.11 2.63
CA ASP A 112 -15.88 3.52 3.04
C ASP A 112 -16.43 4.44 1.93
N GLU A 113 -16.08 4.16 0.67
CA GLU A 113 -16.58 4.93 -0.46
C GLU A 113 -18.06 4.64 -0.75
N ALA A 114 -18.50 3.39 -0.62
CA ALA A 114 -19.90 3.04 -0.75
C ALA A 114 -20.78 3.69 0.34
N ILE A 115 -20.30 3.77 1.59
CA ILE A 115 -21.01 4.45 2.68
C ILE A 115 -21.17 5.94 2.38
N LYS A 116 -20.11 6.61 1.90
CA LYS A 116 -20.20 8.03 1.51
C LYS A 116 -21.24 8.26 0.41
N GLN A 117 -21.33 7.36 -0.57
CA GLN A 117 -22.35 7.44 -1.63
C GLN A 117 -23.76 7.29 -1.07
N ILE A 118 -23.98 6.36 -0.14
CA ILE A 118 -25.27 6.19 0.55
C ILE A 118 -25.63 7.44 1.36
N ASP A 119 -24.69 7.99 2.11
CA ASP A 119 -24.94 9.16 2.94
C ASP A 119 -25.24 10.40 2.10
N ALA A 120 -24.57 10.58 0.94
CA ALA A 120 -24.92 11.64 -0.01
C ALA A 120 -26.36 11.47 -0.52
N GLN A 121 -26.74 10.26 -0.93
CA GLN A 121 -28.10 9.98 -1.37
C GLN A 121 -29.15 10.21 -0.28
N ARG A 122 -28.82 9.92 0.98
CA ARG A 122 -29.68 10.18 2.14
C ARG A 122 -29.81 11.66 2.48
N ALA A 123 -28.78 12.46 2.19
CA ALA A 123 -28.83 13.91 2.38
C ALA A 123 -29.71 14.60 1.33
N ASP A 124 -29.86 13.99 0.15
CA ASP A 124 -30.71 14.49 -0.94
C ASP A 124 -32.20 14.12 -0.80
N LEU A 125 -32.53 13.14 0.06
CA LEU A 125 -33.90 12.69 0.36
C LEU A 125 -34.56 13.56 1.45
#